data_AF-A0A433D685-F1
#
_entry.id   AF-A0A433D685-F1
#
_cell.length_a   1.000
_cell.length_b   1.000
_cell.length_c   1.000
_cell.angle_alpha   90.00
_cell.angle_beta   90.00
_cell.angle_gamma   90.00
#
_symmetry.space_group_name_H-M   'P 1'
#
loop_
_entity.id
_entity.type
_entity.pdbx_description
1 polymer ?
#
loop_
_entity_poly.entity_id
_entity_poly.type
_entity_poly.pdbx_seq_one_letter_code
_entity_poly.pdbx_strand_id
1 'polypeptide(L)'
;MSAETHVLLVSLLNQTTWYLMNNSIYQDTKELSQMAISISEAKLGMNNSTTALSLSNLACLYYSQGKYNKVELLYKWALTIHKKMLGSKYSDTAITLV
;
A
#
# COMPACT_ATOMS: atom_id res chain seq x y z
N MET A 1 -11.05 4.27 -18.72
CA MET A 1 -11.08 3.96 -17.27
C MET A 1 -10.49 5.15 -16.52
N SER A 2 -11.20 5.70 -15.54
CA SER A 2 -10.76 6.88 -14.78
C SER A 2 -9.81 6.50 -13.64
N ALA A 3 -9.03 7.46 -13.11
CA ALA A 3 -8.15 7.23 -11.95
C ALA A 3 -8.92 6.66 -10.74
N GLU A 4 -10.17 7.07 -10.57
CA GLU A 4 -11.08 6.61 -9.52
C GLU A 4 -11.36 5.10 -9.60
N THR A 5 -11.55 4.57 -10.82
CA THR A 5 -11.71 3.11 -11.01
C THR A 5 -10.47 2.31 -10.60
N HIS A 6 -9.28 2.88 -10.77
CA HIS A 6 -8.03 2.24 -10.33
C HIS A 6 -7.86 2.29 -8.81
N VAL A 7 -8.25 3.38 -8.15
CA VAL A 7 -8.25 3.48 -6.67
C VAL A 7 -9.18 2.42 -6.06
N LEU A 8 -10.40 2.31 -6.58
CA LEU A 8 -11.39 1.33 -6.09
C LEU A 8 -10.90 -0.10 -6.28
N LEU A 9 -10.31 -0.42 -7.43
CA LEU A 9 -9.73 -1.74 -7.70
C LEU A 9 -8.62 -2.09 -6.71
N VAL A 10 -7.66 -1.19 -6.48
CA VAL A 10 -6.55 -1.42 -5.53
C VAL A 10 -7.08 -1.55 -4.10
N SER A 11 -8.06 -0.74 -3.72
CA SER A 11 -8.72 -0.84 -2.41
C SER A 11 -9.40 -2.19 -2.22
N LEU A 12 -10.11 -2.69 -3.24
CA LEU A 12 -10.74 -4.01 -3.21
C LEU A 12 -9.70 -5.12 -3.05
N LEU A 13 -8.61 -5.08 -3.84
CA LEU A 13 -7.50 -6.04 -3.73
C LEU A 13 -6.88 -6.05 -2.33
N ASN A 14 -6.78 -4.88 -1.70
CA ASN A 14 -6.27 -4.76 -0.34
C ASN A 14 -7.22 -5.36 0.71
N GLN A 15 -8.52 -5.14 0.57
CA GLN A 15 -9.54 -5.70 1.47
C GLN A 15 -9.62 -7.22 1.34
N THR A 16 -9.61 -7.75 0.11
CA THR A 16 -9.63 -9.19 -0.12
C THR A 16 -8.36 -9.86 0.40
N THR A 17 -7.20 -9.21 0.22
CA THR A 17 -5.94 -9.67 0.81
C THR A 17 -6.05 -9.78 2.33
N TRP A 18 -6.52 -8.73 3.01
CA TRP A 18 -6.69 -8.74 4.47
C TRP A 18 -7.64 -9.87 4.92
N TYR A 19 -8.76 -10.05 4.23
CA TYR A 19 -9.72 -11.11 4.51
C TYR A 19 -9.09 -12.51 4.37
N LEU A 20 -8.36 -12.76 3.28
CA LEU A 20 -7.70 -14.04 3.04
C LEU A 20 -6.59 -14.32 4.07
N MET A 21 -5.85 -13.29 4.49
CA MET A 21 -4.84 -13.41 5.55
C MET A 21 -5.46 -13.84 6.88
N ASN A 22 -6.61 -13.27 7.25
CA ASN A 22 -7.32 -13.67 8.48
C ASN A 22 -7.88 -15.09 8.41
N ASN A 23 -8.20 -15.57 7.21
CA ASN A 23 -8.66 -16.95 6.98
C ASN A 23 -7.49 -17.95 6.79
N SER A 24 -6.25 -17.54 7.05
CA SER A 24 -5.03 -18.35 6.88
C SER A 24 -4.75 -18.86 5.47
N ILE A 25 -5.35 -18.23 4.45
CA ILE A 25 -5.12 -18.55 3.03
C ILE A 25 -3.99 -17.65 2.52
N TYR A 26 -2.75 -18.05 2.81
CA TYR A 26 -1.55 -17.23 2.55
C TYR A 26 -0.98 -17.36 1.13
N GLN A 27 -1.37 -18.38 0.36
CA GLN A 27 -0.81 -18.62 -0.97
C GLN A 27 -1.32 -17.59 -2.00
N ASP A 28 -2.61 -17.27 -1.96
CA ASP A 28 -3.25 -16.38 -2.94
C ASP A 28 -3.02 -14.88 -2.62
N THR A 29 -2.65 -14.56 -1.38
CA THR A 29 -2.52 -13.16 -0.89
C THR A 29 -1.26 -12.45 -1.40
N LYS A 30 -0.21 -13.22 -1.74
CA LYS A 30 1.04 -12.65 -2.25
C LYS A 30 0.85 -11.97 -3.60
N GLU A 31 0.20 -12.68 -4.52
CA GLU A 31 -0.01 -12.22 -5.89
C GLU A 31 -0.97 -11.03 -5.91
N LEU A 32 -2.04 -11.08 -5.09
CA LEU A 32 -2.98 -9.96 -4.92
C LEU A 32 -2.28 -8.71 -4.37
N SER A 33 -1.43 -8.84 -3.34
CA SER A 33 -0.67 -7.72 -2.79
C SER A 33 0.30 -7.12 -3.81
N GLN A 34 1.00 -7.96 -4.57
CA GLN A 34 1.94 -7.52 -5.60
C GLN A 34 1.22 -6.82 -6.76
N MET A 35 0.06 -7.35 -7.17
CA MET A 35 -0.78 -6.75 -8.19
C MET A 35 -1.30 -5.38 -7.75
N ALA A 36 -1.75 -5.24 -6.50
CA ALA A 36 -2.18 -3.98 -5.93
C ALA A 36 -1.06 -2.92 -5.96
N ILE A 37 0.17 -3.31 -5.61
CA ILE A 37 1.35 -2.44 -5.70
C ILE A 37 1.59 -1.99 -7.14
N SER A 38 1.67 -2.92 -8.10
CA SER A 38 1.96 -2.61 -9.51
C SER A 38 0.91 -1.69 -10.13
N ILE A 39 -0.39 -1.93 -9.87
CA ILE A 39 -1.47 -1.07 -10.36
C ILE A 39 -1.36 0.31 -9.72
N SER A 40 -1.10 0.38 -8.42
CA SER A 40 -0.96 1.65 -7.71
C SER A 40 0.23 2.47 -8.23
N GLU A 41 1.37 1.83 -8.48
CA GLU A 41 2.56 2.47 -9.03
C GLU A 41 2.30 3.01 -10.45
N ALA A 42 1.69 2.21 -11.31
CA ALA A 42 1.46 2.56 -12.71
C ALA A 42 0.34 3.60 -12.92
N LYS A 43 -0.67 3.65 -12.03
CA LYS A 43 -1.89 4.46 -12.26
C LYS A 43 -2.14 5.54 -11.23
N LEU A 44 -1.69 5.35 -9.99
CA LEU A 44 -1.95 6.26 -8.86
C LEU A 44 -0.70 6.99 -8.40
N GLY A 45 0.47 6.58 -8.88
CA GLY A 45 1.77 7.05 -8.44
C GLY A 45 2.20 6.44 -7.10
N MET A 46 3.50 6.43 -6.85
CA MET A 46 4.09 5.76 -5.67
C MET A 46 3.74 6.40 -4.32
N ASN A 47 3.13 7.59 -4.29
CA ASN A 47 2.94 8.38 -3.07
C ASN A 47 1.48 8.40 -2.60
N ASN A 48 0.78 7.26 -2.67
CA ASN A 48 -0.63 7.15 -2.25
C ASN A 48 -0.78 6.20 -1.03
N SER A 49 -1.76 6.50 -0.18
CA SER A 49 -2.10 5.72 1.02
C SER A 49 -2.50 4.29 0.66
N THR A 50 -3.13 4.08 -0.51
CA THR A 50 -3.48 2.75 -1.01
C THR A 50 -2.24 1.89 -1.27
N THR A 51 -1.16 2.48 -1.80
CA THR A 51 0.12 1.79 -2.03
C THR A 51 0.79 1.39 -0.72
N ALA A 52 0.80 2.28 0.27
CA ALA A 52 1.36 1.99 1.58
C ALA A 52 0.60 0.86 2.31
N LEU A 53 -0.71 0.78 2.12
CA LEU A 53 -1.54 -0.30 2.65
C LEU A 53 -1.20 -1.65 1.97
N SER A 54 -1.05 -1.67 0.64
CA SER A 54 -0.63 -2.89 -0.09
C SER A 54 0.76 -3.38 0.32
N LEU A 55 1.72 -2.46 0.55
CA LEU A 55 3.05 -2.79 1.07
C LEU A 55 2.99 -3.39 2.48
N SER A 56 2.10 -2.86 3.33
CA SER A 56 1.90 -3.37 4.69
C SER A 56 1.31 -4.79 4.70
N ASN A 57 0.37 -5.08 3.78
CA ASN A 57 -0.18 -6.42 3.61
C ASN A 57 0.90 -7.42 3.17
N LEU A 58 1.74 -7.04 2.20
CA LEU A 58 2.87 -7.86 1.76
C LEU A 58 3.89 -8.09 2.89
N ALA A 59 4.12 -7.08 3.74
CA ALA A 59 4.98 -7.21 4.91
C ALA A 59 4.41 -8.22 5.92
N CYS A 60 3.11 -8.17 6.19
CA CYS A 60 2.46 -9.11 7.10
C CYS A 60 2.54 -10.56 6.57
N LEU A 61 2.44 -10.76 5.24
CA LEU A 61 2.66 -12.06 4.63
C LEU A 61 4.11 -12.55 4.81
N TYR A 62 5.10 -11.67 4.62
CA TYR A 62 6.49 -12.07 4.84
C TYR A 62 6.80 -12.34 6.31
N TYR A 63 6.11 -11.66 7.23
CA TYR A 63 6.18 -11.92 8.66
C TYR A 63 5.70 -13.33 8.99
N SER A 64 4.56 -13.78 8.44
CA SER A 64 4.07 -15.14 8.66
C SER A 64 4.98 -16.23 8.07
N GLN A 65 5.79 -15.87 7.07
CA GLN A 65 6.82 -16.76 6.48
C GLN A 65 8.18 -16.68 7.18
N GLY A 66 8.32 -15.89 8.26
CA GLY A 66 9.59 -15.69 8.98
C GLY A 66 10.64 -14.87 8.22
N LYS A 67 10.27 -14.16 7.15
CA LYS A 67 11.18 -13.38 6.29
C LYS A 67 11.29 -11.94 6.76
N TYR A 68 11.76 -11.75 8.00
CA TYR A 68 11.77 -10.44 8.68
C TYR A 68 12.59 -9.36 7.95
N ASN A 69 13.65 -9.74 7.23
CA ASN A 69 14.43 -8.81 6.42
C ASN A 69 13.58 -8.11 5.33
N LYS A 70 12.63 -8.82 4.71
CA LYS A 70 11.71 -8.24 3.73
C LYS A 70 10.65 -7.38 4.39
N VAL A 71 10.19 -7.77 5.57
CA VAL A 71 9.22 -7.01 6.38
C VAL A 71 9.76 -5.62 6.68
N GLU A 72 11.00 -5.53 7.16
CA GLU A 72 11.63 -4.24 7.50
C GLU A 72 11.74 -3.31 6.30
N LEU A 73 12.17 -3.84 5.14
CA LEU A 73 12.27 -3.06 3.90
C LEU A 73 10.91 -2.52 3.46
N LEU A 74 9.87 -3.35 3.50
CA LEU A 74 8.52 -2.97 3.09
C LEU A 74 7.90 -1.92 4.02
N TYR A 75 8.06 -2.07 5.34
CA TYR A 75 7.59 -1.06 6.29
C TYR A 75 8.34 0.26 6.16
N LYS A 76 9.66 0.24 5.94
CA LYS A 76 10.44 1.46 5.65
C LYS A 76 9.91 2.18 4.41
N TRP A 77 9.52 1.43 3.39
CA TRP A 77 8.96 2.00 2.18
C TRP A 77 7.57 2.61 2.41
N ALA A 78 6.66 1.88 3.07
CA ALA A 78 5.35 2.39 3.45
C ALA A 78 5.44 3.66 4.33
N LEU A 79 6.37 3.68 5.30
CA LEU A 79 6.66 4.86 6.11
C LEU A 79 7.13 6.05 5.28
N THR A 80 7.97 5.81 4.26
CA THR A 80 8.45 6.87 3.38
C THR A 80 7.30 7.49 2.58
N ILE A 81 6.36 6.67 2.12
CA ILE A 81 5.14 7.13 1.44
C ILE A 81 4.28 7.97 2.39
N HIS A 82 4.03 7.49 3.61
CA HIS A 82 3.27 8.21 4.62
C HIS A 82 3.92 9.56 4.96
N LYS A 83 5.25 9.60 5.12
CA LYS A 83 6.00 10.83 5.38
C LYS A 83 5.88 11.83 4.21
N LYS A 84 5.98 11.38 2.96
CA LYS A 84 5.80 12.23 1.78
C LYS A 84 4.37 12.80 1.71
N MET A 85 3.36 11.98 1.98
CA MET A 85 1.97 12.42 1.99
C MET A 85 1.70 13.44 3.10
N LEU A 86 2.23 13.21 4.31
CA LEU A 86 2.10 14.16 5.42
C LEU A 86 2.82 15.48 5.09
N GLY A 87 4.06 15.43 4.59
CA GLY A 87 4.79 16.62 4.16
C GLY A 87 4.08 17.41 3.05
N SER A 88 3.46 16.72 2.09
CA SER A 88 2.63 17.35 1.05
C SER A 88 1.38 18.02 1.64
N LYS A 89 0.71 17.38 2.61
CA LYS A 89 -0.48 17.92 3.28
C LYS A 89 -0.17 19.17 4.11
N TYR A 90 1.02 19.24 4.69
CA TYR A 90 1.53 20.45 5.37
C TYR A 90 2.01 21.54 4.39
N SER A 91 2.41 21.18 3.16
CA SER A 91 2.77 22.16 2.12
C SER A 91 1.54 22.86 1.51
N ASP A 92 0.41 22.15 1.36
CA ASP A 92 -0.86 22.76 0.91
C ASP A 92 -1.45 23.72 1.97
N THR A 93 -1.09 23.56 3.25
CA THR A 93 -1.50 24.49 4.32
C THR A 93 -0.60 25.72 4.43
N ALA A 94 0.49 25.80 3.67
CA ALA A 94 1.39 26.96 3.68
C ALA A 94 0.96 28.09 2.72
N ILE A 95 -0.11 27.89 1.91
CA ILE A 95 -0.56 28.87 0.90
C ILE A 95 -1.50 29.96 1.46
N THR A 96 -1.97 29.86 2.71
CA THR A 96 -2.93 30.83 3.29
C THR A 96 -2.40 31.56 4.53
N LEU A 97 -1.21 32.15 4.44
CA LEU A 97 -0.72 33.17 5.40
C LEU A 97 -0.05 34.35 4.68
N VAL A 98 -0.73 34.92 3.67
CA VAL A 98 -0.44 36.27 3.15
C VAL A 98 -1.61 37.18 3.46
#